data_AF-A0A9W5YAM9-F1
#
_entry.id   AF-A0A9W5YAM9-F1
#
_cell.length_a   1.000
_cell.length_b   1.000
_cell.length_c   1.000
_cell.angle_alpha   90.00
_cell.angle_beta   90.00
_cell.angle_gamma   90.00
#
_symmetry.space_group_name_H-M   'P 1'
#
loop_
_entity.id
_entity.type
_entity.pdbx_description
1 polymer ?
#
loop_
_entity_poly.entity_id
_entity_poly.type
_entity_poly.pdbx_seq_one_letter_code
_entity_poly.pdbx_strand_id
1 'polypeptide(L)' 'MIEDLFNKDNEKDTSTNDNNRFKLGKIIDGKVRFDGESTVSNKIYKRLNNITLNNNDRVLLAKVKGSFVILGKLT' A
#
# COMPACT_ATOMS: atom_id res chain seq x y z
N MET A 1 5.76 -45.27 6.92
CA MET A 1 6.70 -44.15 7.10
C MET A 1 6.82 -43.35 5.79
N ILE A 2 5.68 -42.90 5.27
CA ILE A 2 5.55 -42.09 4.03
C ILE A 2 4.49 -41.00 4.26
N GLU A 3 3.51 -41.26 5.12
CA GLU A 3 2.49 -40.31 5.59
C GLU A 3 3.08 -39.00 6.18
N ASP A 4 4.24 -39.04 6.84
CA ASP A 4 4.85 -37.85 7.45
C ASP A 4 5.53 -36.89 6.44
N LEU A 5 5.73 -37.32 5.18
CA LEU A 5 6.32 -36.45 4.14
C LEU A 5 5.29 -35.58 3.41
N PHE A 6 4.00 -35.94 3.46
CA PHE A 6 2.94 -35.18 2.78
C PHE A 6 2.38 -34.04 3.64
N ASN A 7 2.85 -33.87 4.87
CA ASN A 7 2.32 -32.88 5.80
C ASN A 7 3.20 -31.62 5.96
N LYS A 8 4.21 -31.44 5.09
CA LYS A 8 5.14 -30.29 5.17
C LYS A 8 4.60 -29.01 4.51
N ASP A 9 3.45 -29.07 3.86
CA ASP A 9 2.82 -27.90 3.22
C ASP A 9 1.85 -27.16 4.15
N ASN A 10 1.72 -27.60 5.41
CA ASN A 10 0.94 -26.91 6.44
C ASN A 10 1.78 -25.90 7.24
N GLU A 11 2.77 -25.26 6.61
CA GLU A 11 3.15 -23.93 7.08
C GLU A 11 1.98 -23.02 6.73
N LYS A 12 1.08 -22.87 7.71
CA LYS A 12 -0.05 -21.96 7.69
C LYS A 12 0.49 -20.60 7.28
N ASP A 13 0.38 -20.27 5.99
CA ASP A 13 0.76 -18.98 5.48
C ASP A 13 -0.04 -17.97 6.29
N THR A 14 0.65 -17.30 7.21
CA THR A 14 0.08 -16.25 8.04
C THR A 14 -0.09 -14.96 7.23
N SER A 15 -0.27 -15.11 5.90
CA SER A 15 -1.11 -14.27 5.05
C SER A 15 -2.52 -14.15 5.66
N THR A 16 -2.56 -13.45 6.79
CA THR A 16 -3.61 -12.52 7.14
C THR A 16 -4.03 -11.87 5.83
N ASN A 17 -5.33 -11.86 5.53
CA ASN A 17 -5.95 -11.19 4.38
C ASN A 17 -5.43 -9.74 4.22
N ASP A 18 -4.21 -9.59 3.73
CA ASP A 18 -3.39 -8.40 3.68
C ASP A 18 -3.59 -7.69 2.34
N ASN A 19 -4.72 -7.97 1.68
CA ASN A 19 -5.13 -7.48 0.36
C ASN A 19 -5.25 -5.95 0.29
N ASN A 20 -4.93 -5.22 1.35
CA ASN A 20 -4.94 -3.76 1.41
C ASN A 20 -3.65 -3.15 1.97
N ARG A 21 -2.53 -3.88 1.90
CA ARG A 21 -1.21 -3.37 2.29
C ARG A 21 -0.68 -2.31 1.35
N PHE A 22 -1.08 -2.35 0.08
CA PHE A 22 -0.69 -1.38 -0.92
C PHE A 22 -1.92 -0.72 -1.52
N LYS A 23 -1.81 0.59 -1.80
CA LYS A 23 -2.83 1.35 -2.50
C LYS A 23 -2.17 2.27 -3.52
N LEU A 24 -2.87 2.47 -4.63
CA LEU A 24 -2.55 3.50 -5.61
C LEU A 24 -3.41 4.73 -5.37
N GLY A 25 -2.85 5.88 -5.71
CA GLY A 25 -3.56 7.15 -5.65
C GLY A 25 -2.97 8.18 -6.58
N LYS A 26 -3.63 9.33 -6.63
CA LYS A 26 -3.17 10.51 -7.36
C LYS A 26 -3.08 11.70 -6.41
N ILE A 27 -2.04 12.51 -6.57
CA ILE A 27 -1.91 13.77 -5.84
C ILE A 27 -2.85 14.79 -6.46
N ILE A 28 -3.76 15.33 -5.66
CA ILE A 28 -4.70 16.38 -6.02
C ILE A 28 -4.57 17.49 -4.97
N ASP A 29 -4.06 18.65 -5.39
CA ASP A 29 -3.83 19.82 -4.54
C ASP A 29 -3.10 19.50 -3.23
N GLY A 30 -2.05 18.66 -3.34
CA GLY A 30 -1.21 18.23 -2.22
C GLY A 30 -1.79 17.10 -1.35
N LYS A 31 -3.00 16.62 -1.64
CA LYS A 31 -3.65 15.49 -0.95
C LYS A 31 -3.69 14.25 -1.84
N VAL A 32 -3.88 13.09 -1.23
CA VAL A 32 -4.03 11.81 -1.98
C VAL A 32 -5.51 11.54 -2.23
N ARG A 33 -5.89 11.37 -3.49
CA ARG A 33 -7.14 10.69 -3.87
C ARG A 33 -6.81 9.24 -4.23
N PHE A 34 -7.35 8.28 -3.50
CA PHE A 34 -7.14 6.87 -3.82
C PHE A 34 -7.92 6.47 -5.07
N ASP A 35 -7.50 5.38 -5.71
CA ASP A 35 -8.25 4.81 -6.82
C ASP A 35 -9.61 4.29 -6.39
N GLY A 36 -10.60 4.52 -7.24
CA GLY A 36 -12.00 4.21 -6.95
C GLY A 36 -12.68 5.22 -6.02
N GLU A 37 -11.94 6.14 -5.41
CA GLU A 37 -12.51 7.22 -4.60
C GLU A 37 -12.76 8.48 -5.46
N SER A 38 -13.92 9.11 -5.23
CA SER A 38 -14.32 10.37 -5.87
C SER A 38 -13.78 11.60 -5.14
N THR A 39 -13.42 11.45 -3.85
CA THR A 39 -12.97 12.55 -2.98
C THR A 39 -11.52 12.37 -2.55
N VAL A 40 -10.84 13.48 -2.27
CA VAL A 40 -9.48 13.46 -1.71
C VAL A 40 -9.51 13.03 -0.24
N SER A 41 -8.48 12.30 0.19
CA SER A 41 -8.27 12.00 1.60
C SER A 41 -7.90 13.28 2.36
N ASN A 42 -8.52 13.49 3.52
CA ASN A 42 -8.16 14.59 4.42
C ASN A 42 -6.87 14.34 5.21
N LYS A 43 -6.32 13.12 5.16
CA LYS A 43 -5.10 12.74 5.88
C LYS A 43 -3.85 13.15 5.10
N ILE A 44 -2.87 13.68 5.81
CA ILE A 44 -1.53 13.92 5.28
C ILE A 44 -0.71 12.65 5.49
N TYR A 45 -0.15 12.11 4.40
CA TYR A 45 0.64 10.90 4.42
C TYR A 45 2.13 11.24 4.46
N LYS A 46 2.88 10.53 5.30
CA LYS A 46 4.35 10.59 5.28
C LYS A 46 4.84 10.06 3.93
N ARG A 47 5.98 10.55 3.47
CA ARG A 47 6.68 10.10 2.27
C ARG A 47 8.08 9.61 2.66
N LEU A 48 8.56 8.57 1.98
CA LEU A 48 9.97 8.19 2.08
C LEU A 48 10.81 9.23 1.32
N ASN A 49 11.94 9.66 1.89
CA ASN A 49 12.90 10.57 1.26
C ASN A 49 12.34 11.96 0.87
N ASN A 50 13.17 12.76 0.17
CA ASN A 50 12.82 14.10 -0.32
C ASN A 50 12.08 14.03 -1.68
N ILE A 51 11.05 13.20 -1.78
CA ILE A 51 10.25 13.07 -3.01
C ILE A 51 9.42 14.34 -3.20
N THR A 52 9.69 15.09 -4.25
CA THR A 52 8.82 16.18 -4.72
C THR A 52 7.60 15.58 -5.41
N LEU A 53 6.42 15.94 -4.93
CA LEU A 53 5.13 15.48 -5.46
C LEU A 53 4.41 16.70 -6.05
N ASN A 54 4.06 16.60 -7.32
CA ASN A 54 3.31 17.60 -8.05
C ASN A 54 1.84 17.19 -8.17
N ASN A 55 1.00 18.16 -8.51
CA ASN A 55 -0.39 17.88 -8.81
C ASN A 55 -0.49 16.89 -9.98
N ASN A 56 -1.42 15.96 -9.88
CA ASN A 56 -1.66 14.82 -10.77
C ASN A 56 -0.63 13.67 -10.75
N ASP A 57 0.42 13.74 -9.93
CA ASP A 57 1.37 12.62 -9.81
C ASP A 57 0.68 11.34 -9.33
N ARG A 58 1.03 10.22 -9.97
CA ARG A 58 0.60 8.88 -9.57
C ARG A 58 1.51 8.35 -8.47
N VAL A 59 0.95 7.83 -7.38
CA VAL A 59 1.75 7.40 -6.21
C VAL A 59 1.37 6.01 -5.72
N LEU A 60 2.38 5.28 -5.23
CA LEU A 60 2.24 4.03 -4.50
C LEU A 60 2.32 4.31 -3.01
N LEU A 61 1.35 3.81 -2.26
CA LEU A 61 1.31 3.89 -0.81
C LEU A 61 1.32 2.50 -0.19
N ALA A 62 2.04 2.36 0.92
CA ALA A 62 2.03 1.14 1.73
C ALA A 62 1.52 1.39 3.15
N LYS A 63 0.72 0.46 3.67
CA LYS A 63 0.20 0.50 5.04
C LYS A 63 1.30 0.05 6.01
N VAL A 64 1.71 0.97 6.89
CA VAL A 64 2.70 0.79 7.95
C VAL A 64 2.04 1.13 9.29
N LYS A 65 1.92 0.14 10.18
CA LYS A 65 1.35 0.27 11.54
C LYS A 65 0.08 1.15 11.61
N GLY A 66 -0.90 0.89 10.73
CA GLY A 66 -2.20 1.57 10.76
C GLY A 66 -2.33 2.86 9.95
N SER A 67 -1.25 3.33 9.30
CA SER A 67 -1.31 4.46 8.35
C SER A 67 -0.66 4.10 7.03
N PHE A 68 -1.02 4.80 5.95
CA PHE A 68 -0.27 4.72 4.71
C PHE A 68 0.97 5.63 4.73
N VAL A 69 1.99 5.23 3.97
CA VAL A 69 3.20 6.00 3.68
C VAL A 69 3.40 5.98 2.17
N ILE A 70 3.64 7.13 1.55
CA ILE A 70 3.97 7.26 0.14
C ILE A 70 5.39 6.71 -0.07
N LEU A 71 5.49 5.65 -0.86
CA LEU A 71 6.76 5.00 -1.19
C LEU A 71 7.46 5.67 -2.37
N GLY A 72 6.69 6.12 -3.36
CA GLY A 72 7.23 6.60 -4.62
C GLY A 72 6.17 7.11 -5.58
N LYS A 73 6.65 7.83 -6.60
CA LYS A 73 5.87 8.18 -7.80
C LYS A 73 5.93 7.02 -8.79
N LEU A 74 4.84 6.77 -9.50
CA LEU A 74 4.84 5.94 -10.71
C LEU A 74 4.86 6.88 -11.92
N THR A 75 5.81 6.66 -12.83
CA THR A 75 5.87 7.32 -14.14
C THR A 75 4.99 6.61 -15.16
#